data_AF-A0A1H5TI12-F1
#
_entry.id   AF-A0A1H5TI12-F1
#
_cell.length_a   1.000
_cell.length_b   1.000
_cell.length_c   1.000
_cell.angle_alpha   90.00
_cell.angle_beta   90.00
_cell.angle_gamma   90.00
#
_symmetry.space_group_name_H-M   'P 1'
#
loop_
_entity.id
_entity.type
_entity.pdbx_description
1 polymer ?
#
loop_
_entity_poly.entity_id
_entity_poly.type
_entity_poly.pdbx_seq_one_letter_code
_entity_poly.pdbx_strand_id
1 'polypeptide(L)'
;MPHETLNLRHLRAFSEVVRCGSISPASSTVFLSQPAITQAIAGLERTLGIALFIRTSTGMVPTEPGQMFVTRVDQALAYLREGARRAARPRNQGRKSGFTSFDQLLTSAQLRALLAVSDTGNFSWAARNIGISQPSLHRVARDLERLAGLTLFKREARSIVLTPAARELERHARLAFSELRQGIAEINAWAGHDTAQIRIGSLPLARSFILPRAINALERQRPHVTVRVHDGAYADLLGDLRQGELDLLIGALRDPPPTDDIRQERLLDDALTIVARRGHPLSERRNLTPQDLAEFAWVVPAPGIPTRSRFDALFRCEGLAPPERLVETSSLILARGLLLDSDRLALISAHQVRHELKRGELVALDVSLNDTPRPIGITTRADWRPTATQSLLLELLRQASPRVTREASA
;
A
#
# COMPACT_ATOMS: atom_id res chain seq x y z
N MET A 1 -15.64 -2.10 12.31
CA MET A 1 -14.24 -2.36 12.76
C MET A 1 -13.86 -1.40 13.90
N PRO A 2 -13.05 -1.77 14.89
CA PRO A 2 -12.76 -0.93 16.07
C PRO A 2 -12.11 0.43 15.78
N HIS A 3 -11.35 0.57 14.68
CA HIS A 3 -10.81 1.87 14.25
C HIS A 3 -11.90 2.83 13.73
N GLU A 4 -13.06 2.30 13.31
CA GLU A 4 -14.24 3.07 12.93
C GLU A 4 -15.03 3.56 14.16
N THR A 5 -14.52 3.45 15.37
CA THR A 5 -15.15 4.07 16.55
C THR A 5 -14.23 5.04 17.27
N LEU A 6 -12.95 5.12 16.88
CA LEU A 6 -12.01 6.05 17.50
C LEU A 6 -12.40 7.51 17.23
N ASN A 7 -12.58 8.26 18.32
CA ASN A 7 -12.93 9.67 18.30
C ASN A 7 -11.66 10.52 18.29
N LEU A 8 -11.45 11.33 17.24
CA LEU A 8 -10.28 12.21 17.12
C LEU A 8 -10.07 13.13 18.35
N ARG A 9 -11.17 13.57 19.00
CA ARG A 9 -11.08 14.38 20.22
C ARG A 9 -10.50 13.59 21.39
N HIS A 10 -10.85 12.31 21.52
CA HIS A 10 -10.28 11.44 22.54
C HIS A 10 -8.80 11.15 22.26
N LEU A 11 -8.44 10.96 21.00
CA LEU A 11 -7.05 10.75 20.58
C LEU A 11 -6.17 11.98 20.88
N ARG A 12 -6.67 13.20 20.60
CA ARG A 12 -5.98 14.44 20.98
C ARG A 12 -5.82 14.58 22.50
N ALA A 13 -6.88 14.30 23.26
CA ALA A 13 -6.82 14.33 24.72
C ALA A 13 -5.82 13.30 25.29
N PHE A 14 -5.81 12.10 24.72
CA PHE A 14 -4.88 11.03 25.07
C PHE A 14 -3.42 11.45 24.83
N SER A 15 -3.09 11.87 23.60
CA SER A 15 -1.75 12.34 23.22
C SER A 15 -1.27 13.48 24.13
N GLU A 16 -2.16 14.44 24.43
CA GLU A 16 -1.80 15.55 25.30
C GLU A 16 -1.55 15.13 26.76
N VAL A 17 -2.36 14.21 27.32
CA VAL A 17 -2.14 13.73 28.68
C VAL A 17 -0.83 12.95 28.79
N VAL A 18 -0.45 12.18 27.77
CA VAL A 18 0.89 11.56 27.72
C VAL A 18 1.98 12.63 27.74
N ARG A 19 1.83 13.69 26.94
CA ARG A 19 2.81 14.79 26.85
C ARG A 19 2.97 15.55 28.17
N CYS A 20 1.88 15.85 28.87
CA CYS A 20 1.89 16.65 30.09
C CYS A 20 2.07 15.83 31.38
N GLY A 21 1.90 14.51 31.33
CA GLY A 21 1.93 13.63 32.51
C GLY A 21 0.78 13.83 33.50
N SER A 22 -0.21 14.69 33.19
CA SER A 22 -1.38 14.93 34.04
C SER A 22 -2.54 15.59 33.27
N ILE A 23 -3.77 15.43 33.79
CA ILE A 23 -5.00 15.91 33.14
C ILE A 23 -5.16 17.43 33.22
N SER A 24 -4.73 18.05 34.34
CA SER A 24 -4.90 19.48 34.58
C SER A 24 -4.21 20.35 33.51
N PRO A 25 -2.89 20.25 33.27
CA PRO A 25 -2.21 20.99 32.20
C PRO A 25 -2.71 20.62 30.80
N ALA A 26 -3.09 19.36 30.56
CA ALA A 26 -3.65 18.94 29.27
C ALA A 26 -4.97 19.65 28.92
N SER A 27 -5.79 19.97 29.93
CA SER A 27 -7.08 20.66 29.74
C SER A 27 -6.94 22.05 29.14
N SER A 28 -5.84 22.75 29.46
CA SER A 28 -5.51 24.07 28.92
C SER A 28 -5.13 24.02 27.43
N THR A 29 -4.62 22.89 26.94
CA THR A 29 -4.18 22.74 25.54
C THR A 29 -5.28 22.22 24.61
N VAL A 30 -6.14 21.30 25.06
CA VAL A 30 -7.09 20.58 24.16
C VAL A 30 -8.50 21.18 24.16
N PHE A 31 -8.70 22.40 24.66
CA PHE A 31 -10.02 23.06 24.76
C PHE A 31 -11.12 22.12 25.30
N LEU A 32 -10.78 21.39 26.36
CA LEU A 32 -11.62 20.39 27.01
C LEU A 32 -11.54 20.59 28.52
N SER A 33 -12.65 20.42 29.23
CA SER A 33 -12.63 20.40 30.69
C SER A 33 -11.94 19.13 31.22
N GLN A 34 -11.40 19.18 32.43
CA GLN A 34 -10.77 18.01 33.07
C GLN A 34 -11.70 16.79 33.17
N PRO A 35 -13.01 16.93 33.53
CA PRO A 35 -13.94 15.81 33.47
C PRO A 35 -14.11 15.26 32.05
N ALA A 36 -14.12 16.11 31.03
CA ALA A 36 -14.25 15.68 29.64
C ALA A 36 -13.00 14.93 29.14
N ILE A 37 -11.79 15.32 29.55
CA ILE A 37 -10.56 14.56 29.28
C ILE A 37 -10.61 13.19 29.97
N THR A 38 -11.04 13.16 31.23
CA THR A 38 -11.18 11.90 31.99
C THR A 38 -12.13 10.94 31.28
N GLN A 39 -13.29 11.42 30.83
CA GLN A 39 -14.26 10.61 30.07
C GLN A 39 -13.72 10.20 28.70
N ALA A 40 -12.96 11.07 28.04
CA ALA A 40 -12.35 10.76 26.75
C ALA A 40 -11.33 9.62 26.85
N ILE A 41 -10.47 9.64 27.88
CA ILE A 41 -9.51 8.57 28.17
C ILE A 41 -10.26 7.28 28.50
N ALA A 42 -11.21 7.32 29.44
CA ALA A 42 -11.98 6.13 29.83
C ALA A 42 -12.75 5.52 28.65
N GLY A 43 -13.28 6.35 27.75
CA GLY A 43 -13.92 5.89 26.52
C GLY A 43 -12.95 5.23 25.54
N LEU A 44 -11.74 5.76 25.42
CA LEU A 44 -10.67 5.18 24.59
C LEU A 44 -10.21 3.83 25.15
N GLU A 45 -9.94 3.74 26.46
CA GLU A 45 -9.57 2.51 27.15
C GLU A 45 -10.67 1.44 27.00
N ARG A 46 -11.95 1.81 27.14
CA ARG A 46 -13.08 0.91 26.92
C ARG A 46 -13.15 0.40 25.48
N THR A 47 -12.87 1.27 24.52
CA THR A 47 -12.88 0.91 23.09
C THR A 47 -11.75 -0.06 22.74
N LEU A 48 -10.58 0.11 23.36
CA LEU A 48 -9.40 -0.72 23.15
C LEU A 48 -9.39 -1.97 24.04
N GLY A 49 -10.22 -2.01 25.09
CA GLY A 49 -10.26 -3.10 26.06
C GLY A 49 -9.04 -3.15 26.99
N ILE A 50 -8.29 -2.06 27.11
CA ILE A 50 -7.02 -2.00 27.85
C ILE A 50 -6.84 -0.67 28.56
N ALA A 51 -6.18 -0.68 29.72
CA ALA A 51 -5.75 0.53 30.41
C ALA A 51 -4.55 1.15 29.69
N LEU A 52 -4.68 2.43 29.32
CA LEU A 52 -3.62 3.21 28.67
C LEU A 52 -2.80 4.01 29.68
N PHE A 53 -3.32 4.21 30.89
CA PHE A 53 -2.63 4.92 31.96
C PHE A 53 -2.71 4.22 33.32
N ILE A 54 -1.72 4.51 34.15
CA ILE A 54 -1.71 4.24 35.58
C ILE A 54 -1.85 5.58 36.30
N ARG A 55 -2.79 5.66 37.25
CA ARG A 55 -2.95 6.82 38.14
C ARG A 55 -1.85 6.81 39.20
N THR A 56 -1.17 7.93 39.37
CA THR A 56 -0.19 8.13 40.45
C THR A 56 -0.61 9.31 41.32
N SER A 57 0.06 9.50 42.46
CA SER A 57 -0.17 10.66 43.34
C SER A 57 0.17 12.00 42.68
N THR A 58 1.03 12.00 41.65
CA THR A 58 1.52 13.19 40.95
C THR A 58 0.92 13.37 39.56
N GLY A 59 0.13 12.41 39.06
CA GLY A 59 -0.47 12.51 37.72
C GLY A 59 -0.87 11.19 37.09
N MET A 60 -0.57 11.06 35.80
CA MET A 60 -0.93 9.93 34.94
C MET A 60 0.31 9.49 34.16
N VAL A 61 0.68 8.22 34.28
CA VAL A 61 1.81 7.64 33.55
C VAL A 61 1.26 6.66 32.53
N PRO A 62 1.68 6.71 31.25
CA PRO A 62 1.22 5.75 30.26
C PRO A 62 1.67 4.34 30.63
N THR A 63 0.79 3.36 30.45
CA THR A 63 1.18 1.94 30.43
C THR A 63 2.05 1.65 29.21
N GLU A 64 2.69 0.47 29.14
CA GLU A 64 3.40 0.03 27.94
C GLU A 64 2.53 0.11 26.65
N PRO A 65 1.30 -0.44 26.61
CA PRO A 65 0.42 -0.29 25.45
C PRO A 65 0.01 1.18 25.21
N GLY A 66 -0.11 1.99 26.27
CA GLY A 66 -0.27 3.45 26.14
C GLY A 66 0.89 4.11 25.40
N GLN A 67 2.13 3.75 25.77
CA GLN A 67 3.34 4.27 25.16
C GLN A 67 3.51 3.81 23.70
N MET A 68 3.10 2.59 23.37
CA MET A 68 3.06 2.10 22.00
C MET A 68 2.03 2.88 21.17
N PHE A 69 0.81 3.02 21.71
CA PHE A 69 -0.31 3.61 20.99
C PHE A 69 -0.13 5.11 20.74
N VAL A 70 0.44 5.87 21.68
CA VAL A 70 0.64 7.32 21.51
C VAL A 70 1.51 7.64 20.29
N THR A 71 2.50 6.80 19.97
CA THR A 71 3.34 7.04 18.79
C THR A 71 2.54 6.95 17.49
N ARG A 72 1.58 6.01 17.42
CA ARG A 72 0.67 5.85 16.27
C ARG A 72 -0.35 6.97 16.20
N VAL A 73 -0.86 7.40 17.37
CA VAL A 73 -1.80 8.52 17.47
C VAL A 73 -1.15 9.82 17.03
N ASP A 74 0.06 10.11 17.49
CA ASP A 74 0.78 11.33 17.13
C ASP A 74 1.07 11.39 15.63
N GLN A 75 1.50 10.27 15.04
CA GLN A 75 1.70 10.17 13.59
C GLN A 75 0.38 10.36 12.83
N ALA A 76 -0.73 9.77 13.29
CA ALA A 76 -2.04 9.96 12.68
C ALA A 76 -2.48 11.43 12.73
N LEU A 77 -2.31 12.10 13.88
CA LEU A 77 -2.62 13.52 14.03
C LEU A 77 -1.70 14.40 13.17
N ALA A 78 -0.43 14.02 13.00
CA ALA A 78 0.52 14.70 12.12
C ALA A 78 0.10 14.62 10.65
N TYR A 79 -0.35 13.45 10.17
CA TYR A 79 -0.93 13.32 8.83
C TYR A 79 -2.13 14.24 8.65
N LEU A 80 -3.09 14.25 9.59
CA LEU A 80 -4.27 15.11 9.49
C LEU A 80 -3.89 16.60 9.44
N ARG A 81 -2.91 17.02 10.24
CA ARG A 81 -2.38 18.38 10.23
C ARG A 81 -1.76 18.74 8.89
N GLU A 82 -0.91 17.86 8.32
CA GLU A 82 -0.30 18.11 7.01
C GLU A 82 -1.34 18.10 5.88
N GLY A 83 -2.32 17.21 5.94
CA GLY A 83 -3.43 17.16 4.97
C GLY A 83 -4.26 18.44 4.98
N ALA A 84 -4.63 18.94 6.15
CA ALA A 84 -5.33 20.22 6.29
C ALA A 84 -4.48 21.40 5.80
N ARG A 85 -3.18 21.41 6.14
CA ARG A 85 -2.24 22.44 5.69
C ARG A 85 -2.11 22.46 4.17
N ARG A 86 -1.96 21.29 3.54
CA ARG A 86 -1.85 21.17 2.08
C ARG A 86 -3.15 21.51 1.37
N ALA A 87 -4.30 21.11 1.91
CA ALA A 87 -5.61 21.49 1.39
C ALA A 87 -5.83 23.02 1.44
N ALA A 88 -5.32 23.69 2.47
CA ALA A 88 -5.43 25.14 2.65
C ALA A 88 -4.40 25.97 1.86
N ARG A 89 -3.42 25.35 1.19
CA ARG A 89 -2.43 26.09 0.39
C ARG A 89 -3.11 26.76 -0.81
N PRO A 90 -2.88 28.07 -1.03
CA PRO A 90 -3.50 28.79 -2.14
C PRO A 90 -2.99 28.23 -3.47
N ARG A 91 -3.90 27.65 -4.26
CA ARG A 91 -3.60 27.12 -5.60
C ARG A 91 -4.53 27.69 -6.69
N ASN A 92 -5.13 28.87 -6.48
CA ASN A 92 -6.16 29.54 -7.31
C ASN A 92 -7.65 29.23 -6.98
N GLN A 93 -8.02 28.95 -5.72
CA GLN A 93 -9.44 28.88 -5.34
C GLN A 93 -9.76 29.91 -4.25
N GLY A 94 -10.79 30.73 -4.51
CA GLY A 94 -11.27 31.78 -3.61
C GLY A 94 -11.54 31.21 -2.21
N ARG A 95 -10.67 31.59 -1.28
CA ARG A 95 -10.76 31.17 0.12
C ARG A 95 -11.99 31.84 0.75
N LYS A 96 -12.97 31.05 1.17
CA LYS A 96 -14.04 31.56 2.06
C LYS A 96 -13.48 31.67 3.48
N SER A 97 -14.14 32.45 4.33
CA SER A 97 -13.79 32.60 5.75
C SER A 97 -13.92 31.25 6.47
N GLY A 98 -12.83 30.47 6.51
CA GLY A 98 -12.71 29.18 7.21
C GLY A 98 -11.81 29.31 8.44
N PHE A 99 -11.87 28.33 9.34
CA PHE A 99 -11.07 28.35 10.57
C PHE A 99 -9.58 28.17 10.28
N THR A 100 -8.75 29.00 10.91
CA THR A 100 -7.31 28.75 11.02
C THR A 100 -7.12 27.47 11.84
N SER A 101 -6.31 26.53 11.35
CA SER A 101 -6.06 25.23 12.01
C SER A 101 -7.30 24.35 12.21
N PHE A 102 -8.14 24.24 11.17
CA PHE A 102 -9.34 23.40 11.21
C PHE A 102 -9.04 21.91 11.45
N ASP A 103 -7.78 21.47 11.29
CA ASP A 103 -7.33 20.11 11.64
C ASP A 103 -7.62 19.73 13.08
N GLN A 104 -7.62 20.70 14.01
CA GLN A 104 -7.93 20.48 15.43
C GLN A 104 -9.42 20.25 15.70
N LEU A 105 -10.28 20.66 14.77
CA LEU A 105 -11.74 20.57 14.87
C LEU A 105 -12.31 19.42 14.03
N LEU A 106 -11.49 18.78 13.19
CA LEU A 106 -11.89 17.60 12.42
C LEU A 106 -12.40 16.49 13.33
N THR A 107 -13.47 15.85 12.89
CA THR A 107 -14.08 14.67 13.49
C THR A 107 -13.89 13.43 12.62
N SER A 108 -13.89 12.25 13.24
CA SER A 108 -13.79 10.98 12.50
C SER A 108 -14.95 10.79 11.52
N ALA A 109 -16.14 11.29 11.85
CA ALA A 109 -17.32 11.22 11.00
C ALA A 109 -17.14 12.05 9.70
N GLN A 110 -16.59 13.26 9.80
CA GLN A 110 -16.30 14.10 8.64
C GLN A 110 -15.27 13.45 7.72
N LEU A 111 -14.19 12.90 8.29
CA LEU A 111 -13.18 12.21 7.49
C LEU A 111 -13.74 10.97 6.79
N ARG A 112 -14.57 10.17 7.48
CA ARG A 112 -15.23 9.02 6.85
C ARG A 112 -16.21 9.41 5.75
N ALA A 113 -16.94 10.51 5.93
CA ALA A 113 -17.80 11.02 4.89
C ALA A 113 -16.99 11.40 3.63
N LEU A 114 -15.84 12.06 3.80
CA LEU A 114 -14.91 12.36 2.71
C LEU A 114 -14.45 11.08 1.99
N LEU A 115 -13.94 10.10 2.75
CA LEU A 115 -13.45 8.85 2.17
C LEU A 115 -14.56 8.07 1.44
N ALA A 116 -15.74 7.92 2.06
CA ALA A 116 -16.86 7.18 1.47
C ALA A 116 -17.38 7.82 0.17
N VAL A 117 -17.42 9.15 0.11
CA VAL A 117 -17.80 9.86 -1.13
C VAL A 117 -16.69 9.72 -2.18
N SER A 118 -15.42 9.73 -1.79
CA SER A 118 -14.30 9.46 -2.69
C SER A 118 -14.37 8.07 -3.32
N ASP A 119 -14.59 7.04 -2.49
CA ASP A 119 -14.63 5.63 -2.91
C ASP A 119 -15.75 5.32 -3.90
N THR A 120 -16.88 6.03 -3.79
CA THR A 120 -18.11 5.70 -4.54
C THR A 120 -18.46 6.69 -5.64
N GLY A 121 -17.90 7.92 -5.58
CA GLY A 121 -18.30 9.03 -6.44
C GLY A 121 -19.79 9.41 -6.33
N ASN A 122 -20.50 8.94 -5.29
CA ASN A 122 -21.94 9.06 -5.17
C ASN A 122 -22.41 9.06 -3.71
N PHE A 123 -23.08 10.14 -3.26
CA PHE A 123 -23.57 10.28 -1.89
C PHE A 123 -24.53 9.17 -1.44
N SER A 124 -25.38 8.64 -2.33
CA SER A 124 -26.32 7.58 -1.97
C SER A 124 -25.59 6.27 -1.66
N TRP A 125 -24.61 5.90 -2.48
CA TRP A 125 -23.79 4.71 -2.26
C TRP A 125 -22.84 4.88 -1.06
N ALA A 126 -22.19 6.04 -0.95
CA ALA A 126 -21.37 6.40 0.20
C ALA A 126 -22.12 6.26 1.53
N ALA A 127 -23.36 6.76 1.60
CA ALA A 127 -24.16 6.74 2.82
C ALA A 127 -24.52 5.31 3.24
N ARG A 128 -24.89 4.47 2.26
CA ARG A 128 -25.14 3.04 2.48
C ARG A 128 -23.87 2.33 2.97
N ASN A 129 -22.71 2.60 2.34
CA ASN A 129 -21.45 1.95 2.68
C ASN A 129 -21.01 2.22 4.14
N ILE A 130 -21.30 3.41 4.68
CA ILE A 130 -20.96 3.76 6.07
C ILE A 130 -22.14 3.66 7.03
N GLY A 131 -23.28 3.10 6.58
CA GLY A 131 -24.43 2.77 7.44
C GLY A 131 -25.23 3.98 7.95
N ILE A 132 -25.29 5.10 7.21
CA ILE A 132 -26.09 6.27 7.58
C ILE A 132 -27.05 6.69 6.47
N SER A 133 -28.00 7.58 6.79
CA SER A 133 -28.90 8.15 5.78
C SER A 133 -28.16 9.11 4.85
N GLN A 134 -28.55 9.16 3.57
CA GLN A 134 -27.99 10.08 2.59
C GLN A 134 -28.07 11.57 3.04
N PRO A 135 -29.19 12.06 3.61
CA PRO A 135 -29.24 13.41 4.15
C PRO A 135 -28.23 13.66 5.29
N SER A 136 -28.01 12.67 6.17
CA SER A 136 -27.01 12.78 7.23
C SER A 136 -25.59 12.86 6.67
N LEU A 137 -25.26 12.05 5.66
CA LEU A 137 -23.96 12.13 4.98
C LEU A 137 -23.75 13.51 4.34
N HIS A 138 -24.78 14.02 3.64
CA HIS A 138 -24.71 15.31 2.97
C HIS A 138 -24.54 16.48 3.97
N ARG A 139 -25.13 16.37 5.17
CA ARG A 139 -24.95 17.33 6.27
C ARG A 139 -23.50 17.32 6.77
N VAL A 140 -22.96 16.14 7.08
CA VAL A 140 -21.58 15.96 7.56
C VAL A 140 -20.57 16.49 6.53
N ALA A 141 -20.77 16.20 5.25
CA ALA A 141 -19.93 16.71 4.17
C ALA A 141 -19.96 18.24 4.05
N ARG A 142 -21.15 18.86 4.12
CA ARG A 142 -21.30 20.32 4.13
C ARG A 142 -20.66 20.98 5.35
N ASP A 143 -20.77 20.35 6.51
CA ASP A 143 -20.14 20.86 7.72
C ASP A 143 -18.61 20.77 7.64
N LEU A 144 -18.05 19.74 6.97
CA LEU A 144 -16.62 19.66 6.67
C LEU A 144 -16.18 20.79 5.72
N GLU A 145 -16.93 21.05 4.64
CA GLU A 145 -16.64 22.17 3.72
C GLU A 145 -16.70 23.53 4.43
N ARG A 146 -17.69 23.74 5.31
CA ARG A 146 -17.82 24.95 6.13
C ARG A 146 -16.65 25.11 7.09
N LEU A 147 -16.28 24.03 7.78
CA LEU A 147 -15.18 24.01 8.73
C LEU A 147 -13.84 24.36 8.04
N ALA A 148 -13.58 23.73 6.89
CA ALA A 148 -12.37 23.97 6.10
C ALA A 148 -12.37 25.33 5.37
N GLY A 149 -13.55 25.91 5.11
CA GLY A 149 -13.70 27.09 4.23
C GLY A 149 -13.38 26.79 2.76
N LEU A 150 -13.51 25.52 2.35
CA LEU A 150 -13.11 25.01 1.04
C LEU A 150 -14.27 24.28 0.37
N THR A 151 -14.33 24.34 -0.97
CA THR A 151 -15.15 23.40 -1.74
C THR A 151 -14.37 22.10 -1.88
N LEU A 152 -14.90 21.02 -1.33
CA LEU A 152 -14.26 19.71 -1.32
C LEU A 152 -14.87 18.77 -2.35
N PHE A 153 -16.17 18.95 -2.64
CA PHE A 153 -16.90 18.12 -3.58
C PHE A 153 -17.40 18.96 -4.76
N LYS A 154 -17.21 18.45 -5.98
CA LYS A 154 -17.78 19.04 -7.19
C LYS A 154 -18.64 18.01 -7.89
N ARG A 155 -19.74 18.47 -8.47
CA ARG A 155 -20.57 17.64 -9.34
C ARG A 155 -20.04 17.75 -10.77
N GLU A 156 -19.64 16.63 -11.33
CA GLU A 156 -19.25 16.51 -12.75
C GLU A 156 -20.21 15.53 -13.42
N ALA A 157 -21.08 16.06 -14.29
CA ALA A 157 -22.18 15.33 -14.90
C ALA A 157 -23.04 14.56 -13.86
N ARG A 158 -22.85 13.24 -13.79
CA ARG A 158 -23.59 12.32 -12.92
C ARG A 158 -22.78 11.81 -11.71
N SER A 159 -21.51 12.20 -11.58
CA SER A 159 -20.66 11.79 -10.45
C SER A 159 -20.28 12.98 -9.57
N ILE A 160 -19.88 12.67 -8.35
CA ILE A 160 -19.21 13.58 -7.44
C ILE A 160 -17.71 13.30 -7.53
N VAL A 161 -16.93 14.35 -7.75
CA VAL A 161 -15.48 14.29 -7.78
C VAL A 161 -14.89 15.15 -6.66
N LEU A 162 -13.74 14.73 -6.14
CA LEU A 162 -12.99 15.52 -5.17
C LEU A 162 -12.23 16.65 -5.86
N THR A 163 -12.25 17.84 -5.25
CA THR A 163 -11.35 18.94 -5.62
C THR A 163 -9.89 18.59 -5.31
N PRO A 164 -8.90 19.27 -5.91
CA PRO A 164 -7.49 19.06 -5.55
C PRO A 164 -7.21 19.21 -4.05
N ALA A 165 -7.88 20.16 -3.38
CA ALA A 165 -7.76 20.33 -1.93
C ALA A 165 -8.35 19.15 -1.16
N ALA A 166 -9.50 18.62 -1.59
CA ALA A 166 -10.08 17.43 -1.00
C ALA A 166 -9.21 16.18 -1.20
N ARG A 167 -8.55 16.02 -2.35
CA ARG A 167 -7.62 14.91 -2.60
C ARG A 167 -6.41 14.94 -1.64
N GLU A 168 -5.88 16.13 -1.33
CA GLU A 168 -4.83 16.24 -0.30
C GLU A 168 -5.34 15.84 1.08
N LEU A 169 -6.53 16.32 1.49
CA LEU A 169 -7.10 15.94 2.78
C LEU A 169 -7.42 14.44 2.86
N GLU A 170 -7.99 13.88 1.79
CA GLU A 170 -8.32 12.46 1.65
C GLU A 170 -7.09 11.58 1.81
N ARG A 171 -6.02 11.85 1.06
CA ARG A 171 -4.77 11.07 1.11
C ARG A 171 -4.23 10.97 2.54
N HIS A 172 -4.18 12.08 3.26
CA HIS A 172 -3.68 12.06 4.64
C HIS A 172 -4.68 11.51 5.65
N ALA A 173 -5.99 11.62 5.39
CA ALA A 173 -7.00 10.96 6.20
C ALA A 173 -6.86 9.43 6.13
N ARG A 174 -6.61 8.87 4.93
CA ARG A 174 -6.32 7.43 4.77
C ARG A 174 -5.06 7.02 5.51
N LEU A 175 -3.98 7.80 5.40
CA LEU A 175 -2.74 7.56 6.17
C LEU A 175 -2.96 7.61 7.68
N ALA A 176 -3.73 8.58 8.18
CA ALA A 176 -4.08 8.69 9.60
C ALA A 176 -4.87 7.47 10.09
N PHE A 177 -5.89 7.02 9.34
CA PHE A 177 -6.63 5.81 9.70
C PHE A 177 -5.78 4.54 9.58
N SER A 178 -4.85 4.50 8.63
CA SER A 178 -3.87 3.41 8.54
C SER A 178 -3.02 3.34 9.81
N GLU A 179 -2.48 4.44 10.31
CA GLU A 179 -1.70 4.45 11.56
C GLU A 179 -2.51 4.02 12.77
N LEU A 180 -3.76 4.51 12.91
CA LEU A 180 -4.63 4.10 14.01
C LEU A 180 -4.95 2.60 13.96
N ARG A 181 -5.13 2.05 12.75
CA ARG A 181 -5.32 0.62 12.53
C ARG A 181 -4.06 -0.18 12.91
N GLN A 182 -2.86 0.32 12.59
CA GLN A 182 -1.61 -0.30 13.05
C GLN A 182 -1.48 -0.26 14.57
N GLY A 183 -1.83 0.86 15.22
CA GLY A 183 -1.79 0.98 16.69
C GLY A 183 -2.76 0.03 17.40
N ILE A 184 -3.96 -0.18 16.86
CA ILE A 184 -4.89 -1.19 17.39
C ILE A 184 -4.31 -2.61 17.20
N ALA A 185 -3.70 -2.90 16.05
CA ALA A 185 -3.06 -4.20 15.83
C ALA A 185 -1.91 -4.45 16.82
N GLU A 186 -1.11 -3.43 17.12
CA GLU A 186 -0.02 -3.49 18.11
C GLU A 186 -0.54 -3.74 19.53
N ILE A 187 -1.62 -3.07 19.94
CA ILE A 187 -2.28 -3.31 21.24
C ILE A 187 -2.81 -4.74 21.31
N ASN A 188 -3.51 -5.21 20.27
CA ASN A 188 -4.07 -6.57 20.25
C ASN A 188 -2.97 -7.63 20.31
N ALA A 189 -1.87 -7.44 19.58
CA ALA A 189 -0.71 -8.32 19.63
C ALA A 189 -0.06 -8.32 21.03
N TRP A 190 0.09 -7.16 21.67
CA TRP A 190 0.57 -7.05 23.05
C TRP A 190 -0.33 -7.80 24.03
N ALA A 191 -1.65 -7.74 23.82
CA ALA A 191 -2.64 -8.47 24.63
C ALA A 191 -2.69 -9.98 24.33
N GLY A 192 -1.79 -10.53 23.51
CA GLY A 192 -1.75 -11.96 23.16
C GLY A 192 -2.73 -12.38 22.05
N HIS A 193 -3.43 -11.44 21.43
CA HIS A 193 -4.45 -11.69 20.40
C HIS A 193 -4.01 -11.10 19.06
N ASP A 194 -2.89 -11.60 18.50
CA ASP A 194 -2.37 -11.10 17.22
C ASP A 194 -3.25 -11.55 16.04
N THR A 195 -4.29 -10.75 15.75
CA THR A 195 -5.17 -10.87 14.60
C THR A 195 -4.87 -9.80 13.56
N ALA A 196 -3.61 -9.38 13.44
CA ALA A 196 -3.22 -8.32 12.53
C ALA A 196 -3.60 -8.65 11.08
N GLN A 197 -3.85 -7.61 10.29
CA GLN A 197 -4.07 -7.74 8.86
C GLN A 197 -2.96 -7.02 8.10
N ILE A 198 -2.21 -7.77 7.30
CA ILE A 198 -1.13 -7.25 6.46
C ILE A 198 -1.63 -7.14 5.03
N ARG A 199 -1.49 -5.96 4.41
CA ARG A 199 -1.90 -5.70 3.02
C ARG A 199 -0.68 -5.53 2.13
N ILE A 200 -0.54 -6.40 1.13
CA ILE A 200 0.65 -6.50 0.28
C ILE A 200 0.25 -6.28 -1.18
N GLY A 201 0.82 -5.27 -1.83
CA GLY A 201 0.80 -5.16 -3.29
C GLY A 201 1.83 -6.09 -3.89
N SER A 202 1.48 -6.91 -4.88
CA SER A 202 2.41 -7.88 -5.43
C SER A 202 2.47 -7.87 -6.96
N LEU A 203 3.67 -7.66 -7.48
CA LEU A 203 3.98 -7.83 -8.89
C LEU A 203 4.24 -9.32 -9.23
N PRO A 204 4.18 -9.72 -10.52
CA PRO A 204 4.09 -11.12 -10.94
C PRO A 204 5.12 -12.09 -10.32
N LEU A 205 6.42 -11.77 -10.35
CA LEU A 205 7.45 -12.67 -9.80
C LEU A 205 7.27 -12.94 -8.32
N ALA A 206 6.99 -11.90 -7.54
CA ALA A 206 6.85 -12.04 -6.10
C ALA A 206 5.67 -12.96 -5.74
N ARG A 207 4.58 -12.92 -6.52
CA ARG A 207 3.40 -13.79 -6.35
C ARG A 207 3.70 -15.26 -6.58
N SER A 208 4.48 -15.58 -7.62
CA SER A 208 4.76 -16.97 -7.99
C SER A 208 5.88 -17.62 -7.19
N PHE A 209 6.76 -16.82 -6.56
CA PHE A 209 8.01 -17.34 -6.00
C PHE A 209 8.28 -16.93 -4.54
N ILE A 210 8.19 -15.65 -4.19
CA ILE A 210 8.64 -15.16 -2.87
C ILE A 210 7.50 -15.26 -1.85
N LEU A 211 6.33 -14.69 -2.16
CA LEU A 211 5.21 -14.58 -1.24
C LEU A 211 4.69 -15.92 -0.73
N PRO A 212 4.48 -16.96 -1.56
CA PRO A 212 3.95 -18.23 -1.06
C PRO A 212 4.83 -18.83 0.05
N ARG A 213 6.15 -18.69 -0.05
CA ARG A 213 7.08 -19.19 0.97
C ARG A 213 7.03 -18.38 2.26
N ALA A 214 7.07 -17.05 2.13
CA ALA A 214 7.04 -16.15 3.27
C ALA A 214 5.71 -16.23 4.03
N ILE A 215 4.58 -16.30 3.32
CA ILE A 215 3.25 -16.44 3.91
C ILE A 215 3.12 -17.78 4.63
N ASN A 216 3.51 -18.89 4.00
CA ASN A 216 3.49 -20.20 4.65
C ASN A 216 4.37 -20.25 5.91
N ALA A 217 5.49 -19.51 5.93
CA ALA A 217 6.35 -19.41 7.11
C ALA A 217 5.74 -18.51 8.20
N LEU A 218 5.07 -17.41 7.80
CA LEU A 218 4.39 -16.50 8.72
C LEU A 218 3.22 -17.21 9.41
N GLU A 219 2.37 -17.92 8.67
CA GLU A 219 1.18 -18.61 9.20
C GLU A 219 1.55 -19.66 10.25
N ARG A 220 2.71 -20.32 10.11
CA ARG A 220 3.21 -21.24 11.15
C ARG A 220 3.57 -20.54 12.46
N GLN A 221 4.01 -19.29 12.41
CA GLN A 221 4.40 -18.51 13.59
C GLN A 221 3.27 -17.64 14.14
N ARG A 222 2.33 -17.22 13.28
CA ARG A 222 1.23 -16.29 13.58
C ARG A 222 -0.06 -16.76 12.88
N PRO A 223 -0.71 -17.83 13.38
CA PRO A 223 -1.82 -18.50 12.68
C PRO A 223 -3.11 -17.68 12.57
N HIS A 224 -3.25 -16.60 13.35
CA HIS A 224 -4.45 -15.74 13.34
C HIS A 224 -4.29 -14.46 12.53
N VAL A 225 -3.10 -14.24 11.93
CA VAL A 225 -2.83 -13.08 11.08
C VAL A 225 -3.43 -13.30 9.70
N THR A 226 -4.11 -12.28 9.19
CA THR A 226 -4.66 -12.30 7.83
C THR A 226 -3.72 -11.58 6.87
N VAL A 227 -3.22 -12.28 5.85
CA VAL A 227 -2.48 -11.64 4.75
C VAL A 227 -3.42 -11.39 3.58
N ARG A 228 -3.56 -10.13 3.17
CA ARG A 228 -4.28 -9.72 1.96
C ARG A 228 -3.27 -9.37 0.87
N VAL A 229 -3.31 -10.12 -0.22
CA VAL A 229 -2.46 -9.86 -1.39
C VAL A 229 -3.31 -9.18 -2.46
N HIS A 230 -2.85 -8.02 -2.92
CA HIS A 230 -3.45 -7.26 -4.00
C HIS A 230 -2.53 -7.34 -5.20
N ASP A 231 -3.07 -7.69 -6.36
CA ASP A 231 -2.37 -7.62 -7.63
C ASP A 231 -3.03 -6.64 -8.57
N GLY A 232 -2.23 -6.06 -9.47
CA GLY A 232 -2.68 -5.00 -10.35
C GLY A 232 -1.52 -4.34 -11.08
N ALA A 233 -1.83 -3.24 -11.76
CA ALA A 233 -0.79 -2.43 -12.38
C ALA A 233 0.07 -1.75 -11.31
N TYR A 234 1.36 -1.53 -11.62
CA TYR A 234 2.30 -0.92 -10.69
C TYR A 234 1.84 0.47 -10.21
N ALA A 235 1.28 1.28 -11.10
CA ALA A 235 0.83 2.62 -10.77
C ALA A 235 -0.29 2.62 -9.73
N ASP A 236 -1.25 1.70 -9.85
CA ASP A 236 -2.37 1.56 -8.94
C ASP A 236 -1.89 1.09 -7.56
N LEU A 237 -1.08 0.03 -7.53
CA LEU A 237 -0.50 -0.48 -6.27
C LEU A 237 0.41 0.56 -5.58
N LEU A 238 1.15 1.36 -6.34
CA LEU A 238 1.93 2.46 -5.79
C LEU A 238 1.02 3.55 -5.21
N GLY A 239 -0.08 3.87 -5.89
CA GLY A 239 -1.11 4.79 -5.40
C GLY A 239 -1.71 4.33 -4.08
N ASP A 240 -2.08 3.05 -3.97
CA ASP A 240 -2.63 2.44 -2.76
C ASP A 240 -1.60 2.40 -1.61
N LEU A 241 -0.34 2.09 -1.93
CA LEU A 241 0.76 2.16 -0.97
C LEU A 241 0.93 3.58 -0.43
N ARG A 242 0.91 4.60 -1.28
CA ARG A 242 1.07 6.01 -0.86
C ARG A 242 -0.12 6.54 -0.06
N GLN A 243 -1.28 5.89 -0.16
CA GLN A 243 -2.48 6.24 0.59
C GLN A 243 -2.63 5.47 1.91
N GLY A 244 -1.82 4.44 2.17
CA GLY A 244 -1.99 3.60 3.37
C GLY A 244 -3.01 2.47 3.21
N GLU A 245 -3.46 2.22 1.98
CA GLU A 245 -4.29 1.06 1.66
C GLU A 245 -3.44 -0.21 1.51
N LEU A 246 -2.16 -0.07 1.14
CA LEU A 246 -1.16 -1.14 1.25
C LEU A 246 -0.11 -0.79 2.31
N ASP A 247 0.40 -1.82 2.99
CA ASP A 247 1.49 -1.70 3.94
C ASP A 247 2.84 -1.74 3.22
N LEU A 248 2.98 -2.64 2.24
CA LEU A 248 4.17 -2.78 1.40
C LEU A 248 3.80 -3.26 -0.01
N LEU A 249 4.70 -3.01 -0.96
CA LEU A 249 4.68 -3.57 -2.31
C LEU A 249 5.90 -4.47 -2.49
N ILE A 250 5.76 -5.63 -3.12
CA ILE A 250 6.88 -6.51 -3.47
C ILE A 250 6.90 -6.81 -4.97
N GLY A 251 8.07 -6.65 -5.59
CA GLY A 251 8.19 -6.84 -7.03
C GLY A 251 9.38 -6.12 -7.65
N ALA A 252 9.32 -6.00 -8.98
CA ALA A 252 10.34 -5.29 -9.75
C ALA A 252 10.47 -3.83 -9.29
N LEU A 253 11.69 -3.44 -8.92
CA LEU A 253 12.00 -2.08 -8.50
C LEU A 253 12.02 -1.11 -9.68
N ARG A 254 12.12 0.18 -9.35
CA ARG A 254 12.28 1.27 -10.30
C ARG A 254 13.60 1.96 -10.00
N ASP A 255 14.28 2.41 -11.03
CA ASP A 255 15.49 3.20 -10.90
C ASP A 255 15.40 4.36 -11.92
N PRO A 256 15.34 5.62 -11.47
CA PRO A 256 15.28 6.06 -10.07
C PRO A 256 13.97 5.65 -9.36
N PRO A 257 13.90 5.74 -8.02
CA PRO A 257 12.63 5.65 -7.29
C PRO A 257 11.61 6.65 -7.84
N PRO A 258 10.31 6.30 -7.87
CA PRO A 258 9.30 7.11 -8.55
C PRO A 258 9.05 8.46 -7.86
N THR A 259 9.22 8.52 -6.54
CA THR A 259 8.95 9.70 -5.69
C THR A 259 9.78 9.63 -4.40
N ASP A 260 10.05 10.79 -3.79
CA ASP A 260 10.87 10.90 -2.56
C ASP A 260 10.23 10.29 -1.30
N ASP A 261 8.89 10.12 -1.31
CA ASP A 261 8.12 9.51 -0.21
C ASP A 261 8.14 7.98 -0.24
N ILE A 262 8.97 7.38 -1.10
CA ILE A 262 9.08 5.92 -1.30
C ILE A 262 10.49 5.44 -0.97
N ARG A 263 10.56 4.28 -0.30
CA ARG A 263 11.80 3.54 -0.06
C ARG A 263 11.75 2.21 -0.79
N GLN A 264 12.87 1.80 -1.36
CA GLN A 264 13.01 0.53 -2.06
C GLN A 264 14.20 -0.24 -1.50
N GLU A 265 13.98 -1.49 -1.14
CA GLU A 265 14.99 -2.43 -0.65
C GLU A 265 15.12 -3.56 -1.67
N ARG A 266 16.31 -3.72 -2.28
CA ARG A 266 16.61 -4.82 -3.20
C ARG A 266 16.74 -6.12 -2.42
N LEU A 267 16.05 -7.18 -2.87
CA LEU A 267 16.09 -8.52 -2.28
C LEU A 267 16.88 -9.50 -3.15
N LEU A 268 16.67 -9.47 -4.46
CA LEU A 268 17.33 -10.36 -5.41
C LEU A 268 17.42 -9.70 -6.80
N ASP A 269 18.23 -10.31 -7.65
CA ASP A 269 18.24 -10.03 -9.08
C ASP A 269 17.57 -11.15 -9.85
N ASP A 270 16.56 -10.77 -10.61
CA ASP A 270 15.85 -11.70 -11.49
C ASP A 270 16.46 -11.66 -12.89
N ALA A 271 16.67 -12.86 -13.44
CA ALA A 271 17.04 -13.07 -14.83
C ALA A 271 15.79 -13.41 -15.64
N LEU A 272 15.59 -12.67 -16.73
CA LEU A 272 14.58 -13.00 -17.72
C LEU A 272 15.11 -14.08 -18.66
N THR A 273 14.21 -14.90 -19.18
CA THR A 273 14.49 -15.92 -20.20
C THR A 273 13.37 -15.89 -21.24
N ILE A 274 13.68 -16.35 -22.45
CA ILE A 274 12.66 -16.57 -23.46
C ILE A 274 12.19 -18.01 -23.33
N VAL A 275 10.88 -18.20 -23.13
CA VAL A 275 10.28 -19.53 -22.99
C VAL A 275 9.32 -19.83 -24.12
N ALA A 276 9.22 -21.12 -24.44
CA ALA A 276 8.30 -21.68 -25.41
C ALA A 276 7.73 -23.02 -24.89
N ARG A 277 6.70 -23.57 -25.53
CA ARG A 277 6.25 -24.94 -25.27
C ARG A 277 7.34 -25.97 -25.53
N ARG A 278 7.22 -27.14 -24.90
CA ARG A 278 7.96 -28.33 -25.32
C ARG A 278 7.73 -28.64 -26.80
N GLY A 279 8.81 -28.97 -27.52
CA GLY A 279 8.77 -29.29 -28.95
C GLY A 279 8.55 -28.08 -29.86
N HIS A 280 8.80 -26.86 -29.37
CA HIS A 280 8.85 -25.67 -30.21
C HIS A 280 9.98 -25.79 -31.26
N PRO A 281 9.81 -25.30 -32.51
CA PRO A 281 10.85 -25.40 -33.55
C PRO A 281 12.22 -24.85 -33.13
N LEU A 282 12.24 -23.81 -32.29
CA LEU A 282 13.49 -23.22 -31.77
C LEU A 282 14.11 -23.97 -30.57
N SER A 283 13.44 -24.94 -29.97
CA SER A 283 13.90 -25.57 -28.73
C SER A 283 15.14 -26.47 -28.88
N GLU A 284 15.37 -27.00 -30.07
CA GLU A 284 16.54 -27.84 -30.39
C GLU A 284 17.72 -27.03 -30.92
N ARG A 285 17.49 -25.75 -31.25
CA ARG A 285 18.53 -24.84 -31.74
C ARG A 285 19.34 -24.25 -30.58
N ARG A 286 20.53 -23.75 -30.89
CA ARG A 286 21.48 -23.13 -29.95
C ARG A 286 21.91 -21.76 -30.48
N ASN A 287 22.29 -20.86 -29.57
CA ASN A 287 22.72 -19.49 -29.90
C ASN A 287 21.72 -18.76 -30.81
N LEU A 288 20.44 -18.77 -30.44
CA LEU A 288 19.39 -18.14 -31.21
C LEU A 288 19.60 -16.63 -31.33
N THR A 289 19.34 -16.10 -32.52
CA THR A 289 19.45 -14.68 -32.83
C THR A 289 18.10 -13.97 -32.72
N PRO A 290 18.04 -12.65 -32.51
CA PRO A 290 16.79 -11.90 -32.57
C PRO A 290 16.04 -12.05 -33.91
N GLN A 291 16.73 -12.33 -35.02
CA GLN A 291 16.12 -12.65 -36.31
C GLN A 291 15.31 -13.94 -36.25
N ASP A 292 15.87 -15.02 -35.68
CA ASP A 292 15.17 -16.30 -35.51
C ASP A 292 13.89 -16.16 -34.69
N LEU A 293 13.95 -15.28 -33.69
CA LEU A 293 12.88 -14.99 -32.75
C LEU A 293 11.78 -14.12 -33.36
N ALA A 294 12.10 -13.32 -34.37
CA ALA A 294 11.18 -12.37 -35.00
C ALA A 294 10.09 -13.05 -35.83
N GLU A 295 10.36 -14.29 -36.28
CA GLU A 295 9.42 -15.09 -37.07
C GLU A 295 8.20 -15.57 -36.28
N PHE A 296 8.31 -15.63 -34.95
CA PHE A 296 7.29 -16.19 -34.08
C PHE A 296 6.37 -15.12 -33.48
N ALA A 297 5.18 -15.55 -33.06
CA ALA A 297 4.26 -14.69 -32.34
C ALA A 297 4.63 -14.64 -30.85
N TRP A 298 4.24 -13.56 -30.14
CA TRP A 298 4.70 -13.33 -28.78
C TRP A 298 3.57 -13.06 -27.80
N VAL A 299 3.79 -13.45 -26.55
CA VAL A 299 3.03 -12.99 -25.39
C VAL A 299 3.91 -11.99 -24.63
N VAL A 300 3.44 -10.75 -24.48
CA VAL A 300 4.22 -9.64 -23.91
C VAL A 300 3.41 -8.89 -22.86
N PRO A 301 4.06 -8.22 -21.89
CA PRO A 301 3.36 -7.29 -21.03
C PRO A 301 2.99 -5.99 -21.77
N ALA A 302 2.05 -5.25 -21.18
CA ALA A 302 1.65 -3.94 -21.68
C ALA A 302 2.84 -2.95 -21.77
N PRO A 303 2.76 -1.93 -22.64
CA PRO A 303 3.72 -0.83 -22.70
C PRO A 303 3.96 -0.18 -21.33
N GLY A 304 5.20 0.30 -21.10
CA GLY A 304 5.59 0.96 -19.84
C GLY A 304 6.01 0.01 -18.70
N ILE A 305 5.97 -1.31 -18.91
CA ILE A 305 6.51 -2.30 -17.97
C ILE A 305 7.97 -2.61 -18.33
N PRO A 306 8.92 -2.74 -17.36
CA PRO A 306 10.34 -2.96 -17.69
C PRO A 306 10.62 -4.17 -18.57
N THR A 307 9.87 -5.26 -18.39
CA THR A 307 9.98 -6.46 -19.24
C THR A 307 9.59 -6.15 -20.69
N ARG A 308 8.61 -5.27 -20.93
CA ARG A 308 8.25 -4.82 -22.29
C ARG A 308 9.38 -4.01 -22.91
N SER A 309 9.95 -3.06 -22.17
CA SER A 309 11.08 -2.27 -22.66
C SER A 309 12.29 -3.14 -23.04
N ARG A 310 12.53 -4.24 -22.31
CA ARG A 310 13.58 -5.22 -22.62
C ARG A 310 13.26 -6.07 -23.84
N PHE A 311 12.01 -6.49 -23.98
CA PHE A 311 11.54 -7.17 -25.19
C PHE A 311 11.74 -6.26 -26.42
N ASP A 312 11.33 -5.00 -26.36
CA ASP A 312 11.50 -4.06 -27.48
C ASP A 312 12.99 -3.82 -27.78
N ALA A 313 13.84 -3.76 -26.74
CA ALA A 313 15.28 -3.57 -26.90
C ALA A 313 15.97 -4.76 -27.58
N LEU A 314 15.51 -5.98 -27.34
CA LEU A 314 16.06 -7.20 -27.94
C LEU A 314 16.12 -7.11 -29.48
N PHE A 315 15.09 -6.57 -30.11
CA PHE A 315 15.02 -6.42 -31.56
C PHE A 315 15.70 -5.12 -32.03
N ARG A 316 15.49 -4.01 -31.32
CA ARG A 316 16.07 -2.71 -31.72
C ARG A 316 17.59 -2.69 -31.70
N CYS A 317 18.24 -3.38 -30.76
CA CYS A 317 19.71 -3.44 -30.70
C CYS A 317 20.33 -4.07 -31.95
N GLU A 318 19.60 -4.96 -32.63
CA GLU A 318 20.00 -5.60 -33.89
C GLU A 318 19.44 -4.86 -35.14
N GLY A 319 18.89 -3.66 -34.97
CA GLY A 319 18.28 -2.90 -36.07
C GLY A 319 16.98 -3.51 -36.62
N LEU A 320 16.36 -4.44 -35.89
CA LEU A 320 15.12 -5.10 -36.29
C LEU A 320 13.89 -4.37 -35.76
N ALA A 321 12.80 -4.42 -36.52
CA ALA A 321 11.48 -4.08 -36.00
C ALA A 321 11.00 -5.18 -35.04
N PRO A 322 10.32 -4.84 -33.93
CA PRO A 322 9.73 -5.84 -33.05
C PRO A 322 8.62 -6.63 -33.78
N PRO A 323 8.37 -7.89 -33.41
CA PRO A 323 7.31 -8.72 -34.00
C PRO A 323 5.93 -8.06 -33.94
N GLU A 324 5.15 -8.14 -35.02
CA GLU A 324 3.79 -7.55 -35.06
C GLU A 324 2.73 -8.43 -34.36
N ARG A 325 2.95 -9.75 -34.32
CA ARG A 325 1.98 -10.72 -33.77
C ARG A 325 2.08 -10.83 -32.25
N LEU A 326 1.60 -9.81 -31.55
CA LEU A 326 1.64 -9.71 -30.09
C LEU A 326 0.29 -10.03 -29.44
N VAL A 327 0.33 -10.76 -28.33
CA VAL A 327 -0.75 -10.80 -27.35
C VAL A 327 -0.26 -10.09 -26.10
N GLU A 328 -0.93 -8.99 -25.74
CA GLU A 328 -0.55 -8.19 -24.58
C GLU A 328 -1.30 -8.64 -23.32
N THR A 329 -0.57 -9.12 -22.30
CA THR A 329 -1.18 -9.50 -21.03
C THR A 329 -0.18 -9.50 -19.86
N SER A 330 -0.66 -9.18 -18.66
CA SER A 330 0.05 -9.37 -17.39
C SER A 330 -0.39 -10.63 -16.64
N SER A 331 -1.39 -11.35 -17.15
CA SER A 331 -1.93 -12.57 -16.56
C SER A 331 -1.02 -13.76 -16.88
N LEU A 332 -0.32 -14.26 -15.86
CA LEU A 332 0.51 -15.45 -16.00
C LEU A 332 -0.30 -16.69 -16.39
N ILE A 333 -1.54 -16.80 -15.91
CA ILE A 333 -2.44 -17.91 -16.23
C ILE A 333 -2.77 -17.90 -17.72
N LEU A 334 -3.13 -16.73 -18.28
CA LEU A 334 -3.40 -16.58 -19.70
C LEU A 334 -2.14 -16.81 -20.54
N ALA A 335 -1.02 -16.22 -20.13
CA ALA A 335 0.26 -16.41 -20.81
C ALA A 335 0.65 -17.90 -20.88
N ARG A 336 0.50 -18.65 -19.78
CA ARG A 336 0.77 -20.09 -19.75
C ARG A 336 -0.13 -20.85 -20.73
N GLY A 337 -1.44 -20.61 -20.73
CA GLY A 337 -2.35 -21.30 -21.66
C GLY A 337 -2.01 -21.02 -23.12
N LEU A 338 -1.68 -19.78 -23.46
CA LEU A 338 -1.26 -19.41 -24.81
C LEU A 338 0.06 -20.08 -25.20
N LEU A 339 1.02 -20.17 -24.28
CA LEU A 339 2.32 -20.77 -24.55
C LEU A 339 2.22 -22.28 -24.76
N LEU A 340 1.48 -23.00 -23.92
CA LEU A 340 1.42 -24.46 -23.94
C LEU A 340 0.82 -25.00 -25.24
N ASP A 341 -0.14 -24.29 -25.83
CA ASP A 341 -0.92 -24.75 -26.99
C ASP A 341 -0.54 -24.02 -28.31
N SER A 342 0.59 -23.31 -28.36
CA SER A 342 1.02 -22.63 -29.59
C SER A 342 2.54 -22.44 -29.71
N ASP A 343 2.99 -22.00 -30.88
CA ASP A 343 4.39 -21.60 -31.12
C ASP A 343 4.67 -20.15 -30.72
N ARG A 344 3.99 -19.68 -29.67
CA ARG A 344 4.26 -18.36 -29.11
C ARG A 344 5.47 -18.40 -28.20
N LEU A 345 6.19 -17.28 -28.18
CA LEU A 345 7.30 -17.03 -27.27
C LEU A 345 6.89 -16.04 -26.18
N ALA A 346 7.56 -16.09 -25.03
CA ALA A 346 7.41 -15.07 -24.00
C ALA A 346 8.75 -14.76 -23.34
N LEU A 347 9.00 -13.47 -23.10
CA LEU A 347 10.11 -13.01 -22.26
C LEU A 347 9.62 -12.90 -20.82
N ILE A 348 10.03 -13.83 -19.96
CA ILE A 348 9.53 -13.94 -18.58
C ILE A 348 10.63 -14.37 -17.61
N SER A 349 10.43 -14.17 -16.32
CA SER A 349 11.32 -14.73 -15.30
C SER A 349 11.22 -16.25 -15.28
N ALA A 350 12.37 -16.93 -15.21
CA ALA A 350 12.42 -18.37 -14.99
C ALA A 350 11.76 -18.78 -13.65
N HIS A 351 11.76 -17.90 -12.64
CA HIS A 351 11.10 -18.15 -11.37
C HIS A 351 9.58 -18.17 -11.48
N GLN A 352 8.99 -17.38 -12.39
CA GLN A 352 7.54 -17.33 -12.59
C GLN A 352 6.98 -18.61 -13.21
N VAL A 353 7.75 -19.26 -14.10
CA VAL A 353 7.38 -20.50 -14.80
C VAL A 353 8.20 -21.71 -14.34
N ARG A 354 8.73 -21.65 -13.12
CA ARG A 354 9.64 -22.68 -12.59
C ARG A 354 9.01 -24.06 -12.59
N HIS A 355 7.71 -24.16 -12.32
CA HIS A 355 7.04 -25.45 -12.20
C HIS A 355 6.90 -26.11 -13.58
N GLU A 356 6.61 -25.32 -14.60
CA GLU A 356 6.49 -25.70 -15.99
C GLU A 356 7.86 -26.10 -16.56
N LEU A 357 8.90 -25.31 -16.28
CA LEU A 357 10.29 -25.63 -16.64
C LEU A 357 10.74 -26.95 -15.99
N LYS A 358 10.47 -27.14 -14.69
CA LYS A 358 10.79 -28.40 -13.98
C LYS A 358 10.06 -29.61 -14.52
N ARG A 359 8.83 -29.43 -15.01
CA ARG A 359 8.01 -30.50 -15.61
C ARG A 359 8.31 -30.71 -17.10
N GLY A 360 9.14 -29.85 -17.70
CA GLY A 360 9.41 -29.86 -19.13
C GLY A 360 8.19 -29.51 -19.98
N GLU A 361 7.18 -28.83 -19.44
CA GLU A 361 6.01 -28.36 -20.20
C GLU A 361 6.36 -27.11 -21.01
N LEU A 362 7.15 -26.23 -20.40
CA LEU A 362 7.83 -25.12 -21.06
C LEU A 362 9.34 -25.38 -21.06
N VAL A 363 10.02 -24.83 -22.06
CA VAL A 363 11.48 -24.88 -22.19
C VAL A 363 12.04 -23.47 -22.33
N ALA A 364 13.18 -23.22 -21.69
CA ALA A 364 13.95 -22.01 -21.92
C ALA A 364 14.72 -22.16 -23.24
N LEU A 365 14.62 -21.15 -24.10
CA LEU A 365 15.36 -21.10 -25.36
C LEU A 365 16.79 -20.62 -25.09
N ASP A 366 17.73 -21.17 -25.86
CA ASP A 366 19.15 -20.82 -25.77
C ASP A 366 19.42 -19.54 -26.56
N VAL A 367 19.27 -18.41 -25.88
CA VAL A 367 19.42 -17.05 -26.42
C VAL A 367 20.18 -16.19 -25.42
N SER A 368 21.18 -15.46 -25.89
CA SER A 368 21.88 -14.47 -25.08
C SER A 368 21.00 -13.23 -24.90
N LEU A 369 20.58 -12.99 -23.66
CA LEU A 369 19.90 -11.75 -23.28
C LEU A 369 20.94 -10.90 -22.57
N ASN A 370 21.38 -9.80 -23.20
CA ASN A 370 22.36 -8.88 -22.61
C ASN A 370 22.04 -8.63 -21.12
N ASP A 371 22.89 -9.16 -20.24
CA ASP A 371 22.63 -9.35 -18.81
C ASP A 371 22.44 -8.02 -18.09
N THR A 372 21.20 -7.56 -18.00
CA THR A 372 20.86 -6.53 -17.03
C THR A 372 20.04 -7.20 -15.93
N PRO A 373 20.52 -7.30 -14.70
CA PRO A 373 19.72 -7.85 -13.62
C PRO A 373 18.42 -7.04 -13.47
N ARG A 374 17.28 -7.72 -13.26
CA ARG A 374 16.02 -7.06 -12.93
C ARG A 374 15.91 -7.04 -11.40
N PRO A 375 16.21 -5.90 -10.73
CA PRO A 375 16.17 -5.86 -9.28
C PRO A 375 14.73 -6.09 -8.81
N ILE A 376 14.53 -7.10 -7.98
CA ILE A 376 13.29 -7.38 -7.28
C ILE A 376 13.48 -7.00 -5.82
N GLY A 377 12.47 -6.39 -5.23
CA GLY A 377 12.58 -5.93 -3.86
C GLY A 377 11.27 -5.55 -3.22
N ILE A 378 11.40 -5.00 -2.02
CA ILE A 378 10.32 -4.44 -1.21
C ILE A 378 10.28 -2.93 -1.46
N THR A 379 9.07 -2.38 -1.57
CA THR A 379 8.80 -0.96 -1.69
C THR A 379 7.83 -0.54 -0.59
N THR A 380 8.18 0.47 0.19
CA THR A 380 7.37 0.99 1.31
C THR A 380 7.29 2.50 1.24
N ARG A 381 6.37 3.11 2.01
CA ARG A 381 6.44 4.56 2.26
C ARG A 381 7.66 4.86 3.12
N ALA A 382 8.28 6.03 2.92
CA ALA A 382 9.48 6.42 3.66
C ALA A 382 9.24 6.65 5.16
N ASP A 383 8.01 7.00 5.52
CA ASP A 383 7.53 7.23 6.89
C ASP A 383 6.78 6.03 7.49
N TRP A 384 6.71 4.90 6.77
CA TRP A 384 6.04 3.71 7.28
C TRP A 384 6.86 3.02 8.36
N ARG A 385 6.23 2.81 9.53
CA ARG A 385 6.77 2.00 10.62
C ARG A 385 6.05 0.65 10.67
N PRO A 386 6.74 -0.49 10.41
CA PRO A 386 6.14 -1.80 10.53
C PRO A 386 5.80 -2.13 11.99
N THR A 387 4.69 -2.86 12.19
CA THR A 387 4.40 -3.54 13.47
C THR A 387 5.32 -4.75 13.65
N ALA A 388 5.33 -5.37 14.84
CA ALA A 388 6.13 -6.58 15.08
C ALA A 388 5.83 -7.71 14.07
N THR A 389 4.55 -7.94 13.78
CA THR A 389 4.09 -8.95 12.82
C THR A 389 4.50 -8.61 11.38
N GLN A 390 4.45 -7.33 11.01
CA GLN A 390 4.91 -6.87 9.69
C GLN A 390 6.44 -6.99 9.57
N SER A 391 7.20 -6.68 10.62
CA SER A 391 8.65 -6.86 10.66
C SER A 391 9.05 -8.32 10.48
N LEU A 392 8.35 -9.24 11.15
CA LEU A 392 8.53 -10.68 10.94
C LEU A 392 8.28 -11.08 9.48
N LEU A 393 7.21 -10.56 8.85
CA LEU A 393 6.97 -10.82 7.43
C LEU A 393 8.13 -10.27 6.57
N LEU A 394 8.65 -9.07 6.83
CA LEU A 394 9.78 -8.51 6.08
C LEU A 394 11.02 -9.41 6.18
N GLU A 395 11.31 -9.96 7.36
CA GLU A 395 12.38 -10.95 7.56
C GLU A 395 12.14 -12.22 6.77
N LEU A 396 10.92 -12.76 6.79
CA LEU A 396 10.54 -13.96 6.04
C LEU A 396 10.60 -13.73 4.51
N LEU A 397 10.29 -12.52 4.03
CA LEU A 397 10.47 -12.13 2.63
C LEU A 397 11.95 -12.13 2.22
N ARG A 398 12.82 -11.61 3.09
CA ARG A 398 14.28 -11.65 2.88
C ARG A 398 14.79 -13.09 2.86
N GLN A 399 14.34 -13.95 3.77
CA GLN A 399 14.71 -15.37 3.81
C GLN A 399 14.19 -16.16 2.61
N ALA A 400 12.99 -15.83 2.11
CA ALA A 400 12.40 -16.45 0.93
C ALA A 400 13.07 -16.03 -0.39
N SER A 401 13.92 -14.99 -0.34
CA SER A 401 14.69 -14.50 -1.48
C SER A 401 16.06 -15.21 -1.52
N PRO A 402 16.46 -15.78 -2.67
CA PRO A 402 17.81 -16.30 -2.85
C PRO A 402 18.83 -15.22 -2.49
N ARG A 403 19.87 -15.58 -1.72
CA ARG A 403 20.94 -14.63 -1.41
C ARG A 403 21.50 -14.09 -2.72
N VAL A 404 21.67 -12.76 -2.79
CA VAL A 404 22.54 -12.15 -3.79
C VAL A 404 23.94 -12.68 -3.50
N THR A 405 24.36 -13.75 -4.16
CA THR A 405 25.78 -14.07 -4.20
C THR A 405 26.42 -12.87 -4.91
N ARG A 406 27.15 -12.05 -4.17
CA ARG A 406 28.15 -11.17 -4.78
C ARG A 406 29.18 -12.11 -5.39
N GLU A 407 28.93 -12.61 -6.59
CA GLU A 407 29.98 -13.26 -7.35
C GLU A 407 30.99 -12.20 -7.78
N ALA A 408 32.24 -12.56 -7.52
CA ALA A 408 33.42 -11.75 -7.62
C ALA A 408 33.53 -11.05 -8.98
N SER A 409 33.78 -9.75 -8.93
CA SER A 409 34.57 -9.10 -9.99
C SER A 409 35.93 -9.79 -9.99
N ALA A 410 36.14 -10.70 -10.94
CA ALA A 410 37.45 -11.16 -11.35
C ALA A 410 37.99 -10.21 -12.44
#